data_AF-A0A3A8ZP08-F1
#
_entry.id   AF-A0A3A8ZP08-F1
#
_cell.length_a   1.000
_cell.length_b   1.000
_cell.length_c   1.000
_cell.angle_alpha   90.00
_cell.angle_beta   90.00
_cell.angle_gamma   90.00
#
_symmetry.space_group_name_H-M   'P 1'
#
loop_
_entity.id
_entity.type
_entity.pdbx_description
1 polymer ?
#
loop_
_entity_poly.entity_id
_entity_poly.type
_entity_poly.pdbx_seq_one_letter_code
_entity_poly.pdbx_strand_id
1 'polypeptide(L)'
;MKLTQLEALQVSKRVDAILHVPGNYRGGSLEMTIVIDTSLEREDFQEAVAEVVRALKRSNEIFRNVRLNLVLWGAEITTGIVPMAMLMTGSAFEEYVSCPCEKRYEDLFGYLKKFHARSKVILVFAEEQNRIEDKEAAREALSPFLKSKILVISGQVVSGTQIFLGL
;
A
#
# COMPACT_ATOMS: atom_id res chain seq x y z
N MET A 1 1.58 -8.33 12.24
CA MET A 1 1.51 -9.20 11.04
C MET A 1 2.87 -9.79 10.69
N LYS A 2 2.95 -10.93 10.00
CA LYS A 2 4.23 -11.46 9.50
C LYS A 2 4.04 -11.96 8.09
N LEU A 3 4.83 -11.44 7.17
CA LEU A 3 4.93 -11.99 5.81
C LEU A 3 6.16 -12.88 5.76
N THR A 4 5.96 -14.11 5.33
CA THR A 4 7.04 -15.00 4.90
C THR A 4 7.70 -14.44 3.64
N GLN A 5 8.94 -14.87 3.37
CA GLN A 5 9.64 -14.50 2.13
C GLN A 5 8.86 -14.91 0.86
N LEU A 6 8.12 -16.02 0.93
CA LEU A 6 7.29 -16.49 -0.16
C LEU A 6 6.12 -15.54 -0.42
N GLU A 7 5.43 -15.09 0.63
CA GLU A 7 4.34 -14.12 0.51
C GLU A 7 4.84 -12.76 0.00
N ALA A 8 5.98 -12.28 0.48
CA ALA A 8 6.62 -11.07 -0.04
C ALA A 8 6.96 -11.18 -1.54
N LEU A 9 7.44 -12.35 -1.98
CA LEU A 9 7.68 -12.62 -3.40
C LEU A 9 6.38 -12.63 -4.21
N GLN A 10 5.29 -13.20 -3.67
CA GLN A 10 3.98 -13.17 -4.32
C GLN A 10 3.43 -11.74 -4.44
N VAL A 11 3.58 -10.92 -3.39
CA VAL A 11 3.26 -9.48 -3.46
C VAL A 11 4.07 -8.82 -4.57
N SER A 12 5.38 -9.05 -4.65
CA SER A 12 6.22 -8.48 -5.73
C SER A 12 5.75 -8.88 -7.12
N LYS A 13 5.31 -10.12 -7.34
CA LYS A 13 4.76 -10.57 -8.63
C LYS A 13 3.44 -9.86 -8.97
N ARG A 14 2.57 -9.65 -7.98
CA ARG A 14 1.32 -8.90 -8.17
C ARG A 14 1.58 -7.42 -8.47
N VAL A 15 2.58 -6.83 -7.83
CA VAL A 15 3.03 -5.46 -8.14
C VAL A 15 3.52 -5.37 -9.58
N ASP A 16 4.34 -6.32 -10.03
CA ASP A 16 4.80 -6.34 -11.42
C ASP A 16 3.62 -6.41 -12.41
N ALA A 17 2.63 -7.26 -12.15
CA ALA A 17 1.41 -7.32 -12.95
C ALA A 17 0.64 -5.99 -12.97
N ILE A 18 0.53 -5.30 -11.83
CA ILE A 18 -0.12 -3.97 -11.73
C ILE A 18 0.60 -2.94 -12.62
N LEU A 19 1.93 -2.91 -12.59
CA LEU A 19 2.71 -1.95 -13.36
C LEU A 19 2.55 -2.15 -14.87
N HIS A 20 2.35 -3.40 -15.31
CA HIS A 20 2.14 -3.77 -16.71
C HIS A 20 0.69 -3.65 -17.21
N VAL A 21 -0.26 -3.27 -16.36
CA VAL A 21 -1.63 -2.97 -16.81
C VAL A 21 -1.59 -1.89 -17.91
N PRO A 22 -2.27 -2.08 -19.06
CA PRO A 22 -2.27 -1.11 -20.15
C PRO A 22 -2.62 0.30 -19.67
N GLY A 23 -1.72 1.25 -19.94
CA GLY A 23 -1.90 2.65 -19.55
C GLY A 23 -1.41 3.03 -18.14
N ASN A 24 -0.87 2.10 -17.35
CA ASN A 24 -0.37 2.40 -16.01
C ASN A 24 1.05 2.99 -15.98
N TYR A 25 2.08 2.13 -15.94
CA TYR A 25 3.49 2.56 -15.96
C TYR A 25 4.03 2.47 -17.39
N ARG A 26 4.66 3.55 -17.87
CA ARG A 26 5.16 3.68 -19.25
C ARG A 26 6.66 4.00 -19.30
N GLY A 27 7.39 3.77 -18.21
CA GLY A 27 8.78 4.17 -18.03
C GLY A 27 8.94 5.50 -17.29
N GLY A 28 10.20 5.87 -17.02
CA GLY A 28 10.57 7.05 -16.22
C GLY A 28 10.77 6.74 -14.73
N SER A 29 10.75 7.77 -13.88
CA SER A 29 10.79 7.55 -12.43
C SER A 29 9.44 7.01 -11.95
N LEU A 30 9.49 5.91 -11.20
CA LEU A 30 8.30 5.29 -10.61
C LEU A 30 7.83 6.12 -9.41
N GLU A 31 6.54 6.48 -9.39
CA GLU A 31 5.87 7.00 -8.20
C GLU A 31 5.00 5.88 -7.59
N MET A 32 5.18 5.61 -6.30
CA MET A 32 4.40 4.61 -5.57
C MET A 32 3.99 5.12 -4.19
N THR A 33 3.00 4.46 -3.59
CA THR A 33 2.57 4.76 -2.22
C THR A 33 2.58 3.49 -1.37
N ILE A 34 3.11 3.59 -0.17
CA ILE A 34 2.90 2.61 0.91
C ILE A 34 2.05 3.29 1.98
N VAL A 35 0.94 2.64 2.33
CA VAL A 35 0.06 3.06 3.42
C VAL A 35 0.30 2.13 4.59
N ILE A 36 0.49 2.69 5.77
CA ILE A 36 0.56 1.97 7.04
C ILE A 36 -0.65 2.36 7.86
N ASP A 37 -1.44 1.37 8.24
CA ASP A 37 -2.49 1.52 9.23
C ASP A 37 -1.88 1.78 10.62
N THR A 38 -2.24 2.91 11.22
CA THR A 38 -1.75 3.33 12.54
C THR A 38 -2.28 2.47 13.70
N SER A 39 -3.24 1.56 13.46
CA SER A 39 -3.66 0.58 14.47
C SER A 39 -2.62 -0.52 14.68
N LEU A 40 -1.68 -0.69 13.75
CA LEU A 40 -0.64 -1.69 13.85
C LEU A 40 0.45 -1.24 14.84
N GLU A 41 0.97 -2.18 15.63
CA GLU A 41 2.22 -1.95 16.34
C GLU A 41 3.40 -1.95 15.36
N ARG A 42 4.45 -1.17 15.64
CA ARG A 42 5.58 -1.02 14.71
C ARG A 42 6.25 -2.35 14.42
N GLU A 43 6.46 -3.13 15.47
CA GLU A 43 7.06 -4.46 15.45
C GLU A 43 6.24 -5.45 14.61
N ASP A 44 4.96 -5.16 14.42
CA ASP A 44 4.03 -5.99 13.67
C ASP A 44 4.05 -5.76 12.16
N PHE A 45 4.54 -4.64 11.64
CA PHE A 45 4.54 -4.41 10.18
C PHE A 45 5.93 -4.11 9.62
N GLN A 46 6.86 -3.58 10.42
CA GLN A 46 8.13 -3.07 9.93
C GLN A 46 8.90 -4.12 9.12
N GLU A 47 9.00 -5.35 9.62
CA GLU A 47 9.70 -6.42 8.90
C GLU A 47 8.95 -6.87 7.65
N ALA A 48 7.61 -6.92 7.70
CA ALA A 48 6.78 -7.27 6.55
C ALA A 48 6.94 -6.24 5.40
N VAL A 49 6.95 -4.95 5.73
CA VAL A 49 7.22 -3.86 4.77
C VAL A 49 8.63 -4.00 4.20
N ALA A 50 9.63 -4.24 5.06
CA ALA A 50 11.02 -4.39 4.65
C ALA A 50 11.20 -5.56 3.68
N GLU A 51 10.61 -6.73 3.97
CA GLU A 51 10.66 -7.91 3.11
C GLU A 51 10.00 -7.68 1.75
N VAL A 52 8.84 -7.02 1.71
CA VAL A 52 8.19 -6.63 0.45
C VAL A 52 9.09 -5.68 -0.36
N VAL A 53 9.66 -4.65 0.27
CA VAL A 53 10.57 -3.69 -0.38
C VAL A 53 11.82 -4.38 -0.92
N ARG A 54 12.40 -5.33 -0.16
CA ARG A 54 13.53 -6.15 -0.62
C ARG A 54 13.15 -7.02 -1.82
N ALA A 55 11.96 -7.63 -1.80
CA ALA A 55 11.45 -8.42 -2.93
C ALA A 55 11.26 -7.57 -4.19
N LEU A 56 10.69 -6.36 -4.06
CA LEU A 56 10.52 -5.42 -5.18
C LEU A 56 11.87 -5.01 -5.78
N LYS A 57 12.83 -4.60 -4.95
CA LYS A 57 14.17 -4.20 -5.43
C LYS A 57 14.94 -5.33 -6.10
N ARG A 58 14.73 -6.58 -5.67
CA ARG A 58 15.36 -7.77 -6.28
C ARG A 58 14.71 -8.14 -7.61
N SER A 59 13.41 -7.90 -7.77
CA SER A 59 12.68 -8.33 -8.97
C SER A 59 12.90 -7.42 -10.16
N ASN A 60 13.07 -6.10 -9.94
CA ASN A 60 13.18 -5.16 -11.05
C ASN A 60 13.97 -3.89 -10.68
N GLU A 61 14.82 -3.42 -11.60
CA GLU A 61 15.65 -2.23 -11.39
C GLU A 61 14.85 -0.92 -11.31
N ILE A 62 13.61 -0.89 -11.80
CA ILE A 62 12.72 0.28 -11.68
C ILE A 62 12.50 0.72 -10.23
N PHE A 63 12.68 -0.20 -9.26
CA PHE A 63 12.55 0.09 -7.83
C PHE A 63 13.80 0.71 -7.20
N ARG A 64 14.85 0.99 -7.98
CA ARG A 64 16.05 1.70 -7.48
C ARG A 64 15.80 3.19 -7.26
N ASN A 65 15.04 3.83 -8.16
CA ASN A 65 14.81 5.29 -8.20
C ASN A 65 13.32 5.64 -8.13
N VAL A 66 12.72 5.40 -6.97
CA VAL A 66 11.28 5.55 -6.73
C VAL A 66 11.00 6.79 -5.91
N ARG A 67 10.03 7.60 -6.35
CA ARG A 67 9.37 8.58 -5.49
C ARG A 67 8.32 7.86 -4.66
N LEU A 68 8.70 7.47 -3.45
CA LEU A 68 7.85 6.72 -2.54
C LEU A 68 7.14 7.69 -1.58
N ASN A 69 5.82 7.72 -1.64
CA ASN A 69 5.00 8.34 -0.61
C ASN A 69 4.75 7.31 0.50
N LEU A 70 5.00 7.69 1.74
CA LEU A 70 4.60 6.95 2.93
C LEU A 70 3.39 7.65 3.54
N VAL A 71 2.29 6.94 3.65
CA VAL A 71 1.02 7.44 4.20
C VAL A 71 0.76 6.72 5.52
N LEU A 72 0.51 7.46 6.58
CA LEU A 72 0.04 6.90 7.85
C LEU A 72 -1.46 7.11 7.95
N TRP A 73 -2.20 6.01 8.02
CA TRP A 73 -3.66 6.00 8.07
C TRP A 73 -4.13 5.90 9.52
N GLY A 74 -4.41 7.05 10.13
CA GLY A 74 -5.00 7.17 11.46
C GLY A 74 -6.28 8.00 11.46
N ALA A 75 -6.62 8.55 12.63
CA ALA A 75 -7.73 9.50 12.75
C ALA A 75 -7.54 10.70 11.80
N GLU A 76 -6.28 11.11 11.63
CA GLU A 76 -5.85 11.97 10.54
C GLU A 76 -4.89 11.20 9.63
N ILE A 77 -5.01 11.41 8.32
CA ILE A 77 -4.11 10.81 7.34
C ILE A 77 -2.95 11.78 7.12
N THR A 78 -1.72 11.33 7.38
CA THR A 78 -0.50 12.08 7.12
C THR A 78 0.29 11.45 5.98
N THR A 79 1.05 12.26 5.25
CA THR A 79 1.88 11.77 4.14
C THR A 79 3.26 12.41 4.17
N GLY A 80 4.28 11.59 3.90
CA GLY A 80 5.66 12.02 3.72
C GLY A 80 6.28 11.36 2.49
N ILE A 81 7.44 11.85 2.06
CA ILE A 81 8.24 11.19 1.02
C ILE A 81 9.46 10.60 1.71
N VAL A 82 9.67 9.30 1.54
CA VAL A 82 10.81 8.60 2.15
C VAL A 82 11.58 7.79 1.11
N PRO A 83 12.91 7.68 1.21
CA PRO A 83 13.67 6.72 0.42
C PRO A 83 13.24 5.28 0.75
N MET A 84 13.09 4.42 -0.28
CA MET A 84 12.81 2.99 -0.05
C MET A 84 13.83 2.30 0.86
N ALA A 85 15.07 2.79 0.91
CA ALA A 85 16.09 2.25 1.81
C ALA A 85 15.71 2.41 3.30
N MET A 86 15.06 3.52 3.68
CA MET A 86 14.65 3.77 5.06
C MET A 86 13.57 2.79 5.54
N LEU A 87 12.73 2.27 4.61
CA LEU A 87 11.77 1.22 4.95
C LEU A 87 12.46 -0.11 5.28
N MET A 88 13.61 -0.40 4.66
CA MET A 88 14.33 -1.67 4.89
C MET A 88 15.13 -1.67 6.19
N THR A 89 15.58 -0.49 6.64
CA THR A 89 16.31 -0.29 7.89
C THR A 89 15.38 0.02 9.07
N GLY A 90 14.11 0.33 8.79
CA GLY A 90 13.12 0.74 9.79
C GLY A 90 13.18 2.21 10.18
N SER A 91 14.17 2.97 9.71
CA SER A 91 14.36 4.38 10.09
C SER A 91 13.22 5.29 9.62
N ALA A 92 12.44 4.85 8.63
CA ALA A 92 11.22 5.54 8.21
C ALA A 92 10.11 5.55 9.29
N PHE A 93 10.25 4.72 10.33
CA PHE A 93 9.26 4.52 11.39
C PHE A 93 9.82 4.86 12.78
N GLU A 94 10.90 5.65 12.87
CA GLU A 94 11.49 6.06 14.15
C GLU A 94 10.54 6.88 15.00
N GLU A 95 9.83 7.83 14.37
CA GLU A 95 8.83 8.70 15.02
C GLU A 95 7.41 8.11 14.96
N TYR A 96 7.25 6.88 14.48
CA TYR A 96 5.94 6.24 14.40
C TYR A 96 5.38 5.97 15.79
N VAL A 97 4.11 6.33 15.99
CA VAL A 97 3.36 6.03 17.20
C VAL A 97 2.07 5.32 16.78
N SER A 98 1.78 4.17 17.40
CA SER A 98 0.52 3.47 17.17
C SER A 98 -0.63 4.32 17.72
N CYS A 99 -1.68 4.44 16.91
CA CYS A 99 -2.90 5.16 17.25
C CYS A 99 -4.10 4.32 16.79
N PRO A 100 -4.49 3.29 17.57
CA PRO A 100 -5.66 2.49 17.27
C PRO A 100 -6.92 3.37 17.23
N CYS A 101 -7.62 3.33 16.11
CA CYS A 101 -8.87 4.06 15.91
C CYS A 101 -9.76 3.30 14.93
N GLU A 102 -11.06 3.60 14.96
CA GLU A 102 -11.99 3.07 13.96
C GLU A 102 -11.75 3.75 12.62
N LYS A 103 -11.57 2.94 11.57
CA LYS A 103 -11.21 3.38 10.23
C LYS A 103 -11.99 2.57 9.20
N ARG A 104 -12.32 3.22 8.08
CA ARG A 104 -13.10 2.63 6.99
C ARG A 104 -12.35 2.73 5.68
N TYR A 105 -12.39 1.66 4.91
CA TYR A 105 -11.63 1.59 3.66
C TYR A 105 -12.12 2.57 2.60
N GLU A 106 -13.43 2.86 2.54
CA GLU A 106 -14.00 3.87 1.64
C GLU A 106 -13.39 5.26 1.84
N ASP A 107 -13.11 5.65 3.08
CA ASP A 107 -12.47 6.93 3.41
C ASP A 107 -11.00 6.95 2.95
N LEU A 108 -10.26 5.87 3.22
CA LEU A 108 -8.88 5.71 2.73
C LEU A 108 -8.84 5.75 1.20
N PHE A 109 -9.70 5.00 0.52
CA PHE A 109 -9.75 4.96 -0.93
C PHE A 109 -10.11 6.33 -1.52
N GLY A 110 -11.03 7.05 -0.89
CA GLY A 110 -11.38 8.42 -1.26
C GLY A 110 -10.18 9.36 -1.17
N TYR A 111 -9.43 9.28 -0.06
CA TYR A 111 -8.19 10.03 0.14
C TYR A 111 -7.14 9.68 -0.92
N LEU A 112 -6.86 8.39 -1.14
CA LEU A 112 -5.87 7.92 -2.10
C LEU A 112 -6.23 8.30 -3.54
N LYS A 113 -7.52 8.24 -3.90
CA LYS A 113 -8.02 8.72 -5.20
C LYS A 113 -7.75 10.21 -5.38
N LYS A 114 -7.89 11.01 -4.33
CA LYS A 114 -7.70 12.48 -4.39
C LYS A 114 -6.23 12.89 -4.44
N PHE A 115 -5.38 12.27 -3.61
CA PHE A 115 -4.01 12.76 -3.38
C PHE A 115 -2.91 11.86 -3.96
N HIS A 116 -3.20 10.58 -4.22
CA HIS A 116 -2.20 9.59 -4.66
C HIS A 116 -2.52 8.97 -6.04
N ALA A 117 -3.41 9.58 -6.83
CA ALA A 117 -3.83 9.10 -8.16
C ALA A 117 -2.68 8.82 -9.14
N ARG A 118 -1.57 9.56 -9.01
CA ARG A 118 -0.37 9.41 -9.85
C ARG A 118 0.47 8.19 -9.50
N SER A 119 0.33 7.67 -8.28
CA SER A 119 1.00 6.43 -7.88
C SER A 119 0.61 5.31 -8.84
N LYS A 120 1.60 4.57 -9.29
CA LYS A 120 1.42 3.46 -10.24
C LYS A 120 1.09 2.17 -9.53
N VAL A 121 1.48 2.07 -8.27
CA VAL A 121 1.08 1.01 -7.35
C VAL A 121 0.92 1.59 -5.95
N ILE A 122 -0.08 1.08 -5.22
CA ILE A 122 -0.35 1.43 -3.83
C ILE A 122 -0.42 0.14 -3.03
N LEU A 123 0.40 0.04 -1.98
CA LEU A 123 0.40 -1.09 -1.06
C LEU A 123 -0.13 -0.62 0.29
N VAL A 124 -1.18 -1.24 0.79
CA VAL A 124 -1.79 -0.91 2.07
C VAL A 124 -1.51 -2.02 3.06
N PHE A 125 -0.71 -1.75 4.08
CA PHE A 125 -0.49 -2.65 5.21
C PHE A 125 -1.50 -2.28 6.29
N ALA A 126 -2.48 -3.15 6.51
CA ALA A 126 -3.62 -2.85 7.36
C ALA A 126 -3.92 -3.98 8.34
N GLU A 127 -4.52 -3.59 9.46
CA GLU A 127 -5.08 -4.51 10.43
C GLU A 127 -6.37 -5.17 9.88
N GLU A 128 -6.65 -6.41 10.28
CA GLU A 128 -7.77 -7.20 9.74
C GLU A 128 -9.16 -6.66 10.10
N GLN A 129 -9.27 -5.89 11.20
CA GLN A 129 -10.57 -5.44 11.70
C GLN A 129 -11.11 -4.21 10.96
N ASN A 130 -10.31 -3.54 10.13
CA ASN A 130 -10.80 -2.48 9.26
C ASN A 130 -11.81 -3.06 8.27
N ARG A 131 -12.91 -2.35 8.05
CA ARG A 131 -14.01 -2.82 7.22
C ARG A 131 -14.45 -1.79 6.20
N ILE A 132 -15.20 -2.28 5.23
CA ILE A 132 -16.00 -1.45 4.34
C ILE A 132 -17.41 -1.42 4.93
N GLU A 133 -17.92 -0.24 5.26
CA GLU A 133 -19.29 -0.07 5.73
C GLU A 133 -20.21 0.32 4.57
N ASP A 134 -19.77 1.25 3.73
CA ASP A 134 -20.43 1.65 2.49
C ASP A 134 -19.71 1.07 1.27
N LYS A 135 -20.28 -0.02 0.73
CA LYS A 135 -19.76 -0.70 -0.46
C LYS A 135 -19.83 0.17 -1.71
N GLU A 136 -20.85 1.00 -1.87
CA GLU A 136 -21.00 1.84 -3.05
C GLU A 136 -20.00 2.99 -3.01
N ALA A 137 -19.81 3.63 -1.84
CA ALA A 137 -18.76 4.63 -1.64
C ALA A 137 -17.36 4.03 -1.90
N ALA A 138 -17.07 2.82 -1.40
CA ALA A 138 -15.81 2.13 -1.68
C ALA A 138 -15.62 1.88 -3.19
N ARG A 139 -16.66 1.43 -3.90
CA ARG A 139 -16.61 1.19 -5.36
C ARG A 139 -16.39 2.47 -6.16
N GLU A 140 -17.04 3.56 -5.76
CA GLU A 140 -16.86 4.88 -6.36
C GLU A 140 -15.44 5.40 -6.13
N ALA A 141 -14.93 5.27 -4.91
CA ALA A 141 -13.57 5.66 -4.53
C ALA A 141 -12.50 4.82 -5.24
N LEU A 142 -12.77 3.54 -5.50
CA LEU A 142 -11.87 2.68 -6.25
C LEU A 142 -11.88 2.97 -7.77
N SER A 143 -12.92 3.62 -8.29
CA SER A 143 -13.05 3.96 -9.71
C SER A 143 -12.59 5.39 -10.03
N PRO A 144 -12.06 5.65 -11.23
CA PRO A 144 -11.92 4.72 -12.35
C PRO A 144 -10.60 3.91 -12.34
N PHE A 145 -9.59 4.33 -11.57
CA PHE A 145 -8.22 3.83 -11.72
C PHE A 145 -7.65 3.09 -10.50
N LEU A 146 -8.17 3.31 -9.29
CA LEU A 146 -7.51 2.85 -8.07
C LEU A 146 -7.62 1.33 -7.91
N LYS A 147 -8.74 0.74 -8.32
CA LYS A 147 -8.97 -0.72 -8.30
C LYS A 147 -7.86 -1.54 -8.98
N SER A 148 -7.26 -1.04 -10.05
CA SER A 148 -6.21 -1.74 -10.79
C SER A 148 -4.80 -1.50 -10.25
N LYS A 149 -4.65 -0.69 -9.21
CA LYS A 149 -3.34 -0.25 -8.69
C LYS A 149 -3.10 -0.56 -7.22
N ILE A 150 -4.12 -0.95 -6.48
CA ILE A 150 -4.05 -1.13 -5.03
C ILE A 150 -3.99 -2.61 -4.65
N LEU A 151 -3.13 -2.92 -3.68
CA LEU A 151 -3.12 -4.19 -2.95
C LEU A 151 -3.27 -3.88 -1.46
N VAL A 152 -4.23 -4.54 -0.81
CA VAL A 152 -4.38 -4.54 0.64
C VAL A 152 -3.74 -5.81 1.18
N ILE A 153 -2.85 -5.62 2.15
CA ILE A 153 -2.02 -6.64 2.78
C ILE A 153 -2.39 -6.62 4.27
N SER A 154 -3.18 -7.60 4.68
CA SER A 154 -3.57 -7.83 6.07
C SER A 154 -3.35 -9.32 6.41
N GLY A 155 -4.33 -10.03 6.96
CA GLY A 155 -4.31 -11.51 7.06
C GLY A 155 -4.29 -12.21 5.69
N GLN A 156 -4.66 -11.50 4.63
CA GLN A 156 -4.57 -11.95 3.25
C GLN A 156 -4.19 -10.79 2.32
N VAL A 157 -3.73 -11.12 1.11
CA VAL A 157 -3.44 -10.12 0.08
C VAL A 157 -4.61 -10.02 -0.89
N VAL A 158 -5.33 -8.90 -0.84
CA VAL A 158 -6.52 -8.64 -1.66
C VAL A 158 -6.25 -7.50 -2.64
N SER A 159 -6.60 -7.69 -3.91
CA SER A 159 -6.49 -6.62 -4.92
C SER A 159 -7.68 -5.67 -4.87
N GLY A 160 -7.49 -4.42 -5.31
CA GLY A 160 -8.58 -3.46 -5.45
C GLY A 160 -9.70 -3.92 -6.38
N THR A 161 -9.38 -4.73 -7.41
CA THR A 161 -10.39 -5.34 -8.28
C THR A 161 -11.27 -6.34 -7.52
N GLN A 162 -10.69 -7.16 -6.64
CA GLN A 162 -11.49 -8.07 -5.79
C GLN A 162 -12.41 -7.28 -4.86
N ILE A 163 -11.88 -6.25 -4.20
CA ILE A 163 -12.66 -5.37 -3.34
C ILE A 163 -13.79 -4.70 -4.13
N PHE A 164 -13.50 -4.18 -5.33
CA PHE A 164 -14.49 -3.54 -6.20
C PHE A 164 -15.62 -4.49 -6.64
N LEU A 165 -15.32 -5.79 -6.77
CA LEU A 165 -16.30 -6.83 -7.11
C LEU A 165 -17.04 -7.39 -5.89
N GLY A 166 -16.67 -6.98 -4.67
CA GLY A 166 -17.30 -7.43 -3.42
C GLY A 166 -16.88 -8.82 -2.97
N LEU A 167 -15.67 -9.26 -3.37
CA LEU A 167 -15.05 -10.54 -2.97
C LEU A 167 -14.21 -10.40 -1.70
#